data_AF-A0A931QH54-F1
#
_entry.id   AF-A0A931QH54-F1
#
_cell.length_a   1.000
_cell.length_b   1.000
_cell.length_c   1.000
_cell.angle_alpha   90.00
_cell.angle_beta   90.00
_cell.angle_gamma   90.00
#
_symmetry.space_group_name_H-M   'P 1'
#
loop_
_entity.id
_entity.type
_entity.pdbx_description
1 polymer ?
#
loop_
_entity_poly.entity_id
_entity_poly.type
_entity_poly.pdbx_seq_one_letter_code
_entity_poly.pdbx_strand_id
1 'polypeptide(L)'
;MNRKQHSRTIVSRDPGLAVLDKLISTTHTWIDTQAVLSTALKQTAKLAASDGAECHLVNPSGELQLTAQYNMDPDFMSGSLDIRFPAGTGIPGLAHASQRAFLIPDIESEEHYQRQILAKQAGYHSLICIPLSGMDSLLG
;
A
#
# COMPACT_ATOMS: atom_id res chain seq x y z
N MET A 1 -16.83 -34.15 43.12
CA MET A 1 -16.74 -34.89 41.84
C MET A 1 -16.58 -33.86 40.73
N ASN A 2 -15.43 -33.90 40.05
CA ASN A 2 -14.91 -32.91 39.08
C ASN A 2 -15.70 -32.87 37.76
N ARG A 3 -15.95 -31.69 37.20
CA ARG A 3 -15.96 -31.46 35.74
C ARG A 3 -15.25 -30.16 35.40
N LYS A 4 -14.01 -30.29 34.93
CA LYS A 4 -13.22 -29.22 34.30
C LYS A 4 -13.78 -29.01 32.89
N GLN A 5 -14.25 -27.81 32.58
CA GLN A 5 -14.60 -27.42 31.21
C GLN A 5 -13.39 -26.72 30.59
N HIS A 6 -12.68 -27.45 29.73
CA HIS A 6 -11.62 -26.91 28.89
C HIS A 6 -12.27 -26.17 27.71
N SER A 7 -12.42 -24.86 27.81
CA SER A 7 -12.69 -24.03 26.64
C SER A 7 -11.37 -23.80 25.91
N ARG A 8 -11.23 -24.57 24.83
CA ARG A 8 -10.08 -24.66 23.93
C ARG A 8 -9.94 -23.32 23.19
N THR A 9 -8.85 -22.60 23.42
CA THR A 9 -8.43 -21.43 22.63
C THR A 9 -8.32 -21.85 21.18
N ILE A 10 -9.20 -21.34 20.32
CA ILE A 10 -9.03 -21.42 18.87
C ILE A 10 -7.93 -20.41 18.53
N VAL A 11 -6.69 -20.88 18.51
CA VAL A 11 -5.56 -20.12 17.94
C VAL A 11 -5.72 -20.21 16.43
N SER A 12 -6.46 -19.26 15.84
CA SER A 12 -6.47 -19.05 14.40
C SER A 12 -5.12 -18.44 13.99
N ARG A 13 -4.29 -19.22 13.30
CA ARG A 13 -3.02 -18.76 12.71
C ARG A 13 -3.27 -18.14 11.34
N ASP A 14 -4.11 -17.10 11.30
CA ASP A 14 -4.28 -16.31 10.08
C ASP A 14 -3.43 -15.03 10.22
N PRO A 15 -2.31 -14.91 9.47
CA PRO A 15 -1.45 -13.73 9.55
C PRO A 15 -2.18 -12.43 9.22
N GLY A 16 -3.28 -12.50 8.45
CA GLY A 16 -4.14 -11.34 8.16
C GLY A 16 -4.82 -10.76 9.40
N LEU A 17 -5.29 -11.60 10.33
CA LEU A 17 -5.94 -11.14 11.56
C LEU A 17 -4.93 -10.49 12.52
N ALA A 18 -3.70 -11.00 12.57
CA ALA A 18 -2.64 -10.43 13.40
C ALA A 18 -2.22 -9.02 12.95
N VAL A 19 -2.31 -8.72 11.64
CA VAL A 19 -2.10 -7.37 11.11
C VAL A 19 -3.21 -6.43 11.57
N LEU A 20 -4.47 -6.88 11.46
CA LEU A 20 -5.65 -6.13 11.89
C LEU A 20 -5.66 -5.84 13.40
N ASP A 21 -5.41 -6.83 14.25
CA ASP A 21 -5.38 -6.67 15.71
C ASP A 21 -4.31 -5.66 16.16
N LYS A 22 -3.17 -5.64 15.46
CA LYS A 22 -2.09 -4.70 15.74
C LYS A 22 -2.46 -3.27 15.35
N LEU A 23 -3.15 -3.09 14.21
CA LEU A 23 -3.66 -1.76 13.82
C LEU A 23 -4.68 -1.25 14.85
N ILE A 24 -5.60 -2.10 15.30
CA ILE A 24 -6.67 -1.74 16.25
C ILE A 24 -6.12 -1.38 17.64
N SER A 25 -5.08 -2.05 18.13
CA SER A 25 -4.50 -1.76 19.46
C SER A 25 -3.69 -0.45 19.53
N THR A 26 -3.43 0.22 18.41
CA THR A 26 -2.67 1.47 18.36
C THR A 26 -3.56 2.73 18.45
N THR A 27 -4.88 2.55 18.60
CA THR A 27 -5.89 3.62 18.44
C THR A 27 -6.14 4.49 19.70
N HIS A 28 -5.16 4.65 20.59
CA HIS A 28 -5.26 5.61 21.70
C HIS A 28 -4.17 6.70 21.66
N THR A 29 -3.81 7.12 20.46
CA THR A 29 -3.03 8.34 20.23
C THR A 29 -3.56 9.02 18.97
N TRP A 30 -3.70 10.34 19.04
CA TRP A 30 -4.16 11.20 17.96
C TRP A 30 -3.69 10.73 16.58
N ILE A 31 -4.64 10.58 15.66
CA ILE A 31 -4.45 10.02 14.32
C ILE A 31 -3.48 10.89 13.52
N ASP A 32 -2.22 10.49 13.53
CA ASP A 32 -1.32 10.80 12.43
C ASP A 32 -1.57 9.77 11.33
N THR A 33 -2.44 10.13 10.38
CA THR A 33 -2.78 9.30 9.21
C THR A 33 -1.52 8.79 8.51
N GLN A 34 -0.46 9.61 8.45
CA GLN A 34 0.80 9.23 7.84
C GLN A 34 1.48 8.11 8.64
N ALA A 35 1.47 8.17 9.98
CA ALA A 35 2.03 7.11 10.83
C ALA A 35 1.27 5.78 10.70
N VAL A 36 -0.06 5.84 10.62
CA VAL A 36 -0.90 4.65 10.41
C VAL A 36 -0.62 4.04 9.04
N LEU A 37 -0.66 4.84 7.98
CA LEU A 37 -0.38 4.37 6.62
C LEU A 37 1.03 3.82 6.48
N SER A 38 2.04 4.49 7.06
CA SER A 38 3.43 4.01 7.03
C SER A 38 3.57 2.64 7.72
N THR A 39 2.84 2.44 8.82
CA THR A 39 2.82 1.14 9.53
C THR A 39 2.15 0.05 8.70
N ALA A 40 0.97 0.33 8.15
CA ALA A 40 0.23 -0.62 7.32
C ALA A 40 1.01 -0.97 6.03
N LEU A 41 1.62 0.03 5.40
CA LEU A 41 2.41 -0.12 4.19
C LEU A 41 3.65 -0.99 4.43
N LYS A 42 4.35 -0.76 5.55
CA LYS A 42 5.47 -1.61 5.99
C LYS A 42 5.05 -3.06 6.20
N GLN A 43 3.89 -3.30 6.81
CA GLN A 43 3.39 -4.66 7.03
C GLN A 43 2.99 -5.33 5.70
N THR A 44 2.35 -4.58 4.81
CA THR A 44 1.92 -5.04 3.50
C THR A 44 3.11 -5.40 2.62
N ALA A 45 4.13 -4.54 2.55
CA ALA A 45 5.35 -4.81 1.80
C ALA A 45 6.03 -6.10 2.27
N LYS A 46 6.12 -6.30 3.59
CA LYS A 46 6.68 -7.53 4.17
C LYS A 46 5.84 -8.77 3.84
N LEU A 47 4.52 -8.66 3.88
CA LEU A 47 3.62 -9.76 3.55
C LEU A 47 3.70 -10.14 2.06
N ALA A 48 3.80 -9.13 1.18
CA ALA A 48 3.94 -9.29 -0.25
C ALA A 48 5.37 -9.67 -0.69
N ALA A 49 6.32 -9.70 0.25
CA ALA A 49 7.76 -9.83 -0.02
C ALA A 49 8.27 -8.83 -1.07
N SER A 50 7.77 -7.59 -1.02
CA SER A 50 8.21 -6.51 -1.91
C SER A 50 9.41 -5.75 -1.31
N ASP A 51 10.27 -5.25 -2.19
CA ASP A 51 11.46 -4.48 -1.80
C ASP A 51 11.08 -3.12 -1.17
N GLY A 52 10.00 -2.52 -1.64
CA GLY A 52 9.46 -1.27 -1.13
C GLY A 52 7.97 -1.16 -1.40
N ALA A 53 7.36 -0.10 -0.86
CA ALA A 53 6.00 0.28 -1.18
C ALA A 53 5.78 1.78 -0.93
N GLU A 54 4.78 2.35 -1.59
CA GLU A 54 4.33 3.73 -1.43
C GLU A 54 2.80 3.77 -1.41
N CYS A 55 2.24 4.83 -0.85
CA CYS A 55 0.80 5.06 -0.78
C CYS A 55 0.51 6.51 -1.19
N HIS A 56 -0.45 6.65 -2.10
CA HIS A 56 -1.00 7.93 -2.50
C HIS A 56 -2.39 8.07 -1.90
N LEU A 57 -2.74 9.26 -1.41
CA LEU A 57 -4.11 9.62 -1.10
C LEU A 57 -4.58 10.71 -2.04
N VAL A 58 -5.88 10.75 -2.31
CA VAL A 58 -6.53 11.86 -2.98
C VAL A 58 -6.47 13.09 -2.08
N ASN A 59 -5.86 14.15 -2.58
CA ASN A 59 -5.80 15.44 -1.90
C ASN A 59 -7.09 16.26 -2.14
N PRO A 60 -7.27 17.42 -1.49
CA PRO A 60 -8.47 18.25 -1.67
C PRO A 60 -8.71 18.76 -3.10
N SER A 61 -7.68 18.79 -3.96
CA SER A 61 -7.85 19.14 -5.39
C SER A 61 -8.22 17.95 -6.27
N GLY A 62 -8.36 16.74 -5.69
CA GLY A 62 -8.75 15.52 -6.41
C GLY A 62 -7.57 14.78 -7.05
N GLU A 63 -6.33 15.12 -6.69
CA GLU A 63 -5.12 14.52 -7.26
C GLU A 63 -4.50 13.50 -6.29
N LEU A 64 -3.88 12.45 -6.85
CA LEU A 64 -3.11 11.49 -6.06
C LEU A 64 -1.81 12.12 -5.56
N GLN A 65 -1.70 12.22 -4.23
CA GLN A 65 -0.54 12.78 -3.53
C GLN A 65 0.16 11.70 -2.71
N LEU A 66 1.47 11.54 -2.92
CA LEU A 66 2.29 10.65 -2.11
C LEU A 66 2.19 11.05 -0.64
N THR A 67 1.72 10.11 0.18
CA THR A 67 1.41 10.35 1.60
C THR A 67 2.29 9.51 2.51
N ALA A 68 2.63 8.28 2.10
CA ALA A 68 3.50 7.40 2.87
C ALA A 68 4.37 6.55 1.95
N GLN A 69 5.55 6.16 2.46
CA GLN A 69 6.45 5.25 1.77
C GLN A 69 7.16 4.33 2.76
N TYR A 70 7.65 3.21 2.26
CA TYR A 70 8.44 2.25 3.02
C TYR A 70 9.52 1.64 2.11
N ASN A 71 10.78 1.76 2.55
CA ASN A 71 11.95 1.13 1.92
C ASN A 71 12.07 1.38 0.41
N MET A 72 11.66 2.58 -0.03
CA MET A 72 11.82 3.01 -1.41
C MET A 72 13.23 3.57 -1.62
N ASP A 73 13.78 3.34 -2.80
CA ASP A 73 15.08 3.85 -3.21
C ASP A 73 15.04 5.40 -3.24
N PRO A 74 15.99 6.09 -2.58
CA PRO A 74 15.95 7.55 -2.47
C PRO A 74 16.03 8.28 -3.82
N ASP A 75 16.78 7.76 -4.78
CA ASP A 75 16.94 8.38 -6.10
C ASP A 75 15.68 8.17 -6.95
N PHE A 76 15.08 6.98 -6.87
CA PHE A 76 13.75 6.71 -7.44
C PHE A 76 12.71 7.71 -6.93
N MET A 77 12.65 7.92 -5.61
CA MET A 77 11.67 8.82 -5.00
C MET A 77 11.91 10.27 -5.39
N SER A 78 13.17 10.72 -5.33
CA SER A 78 13.55 12.09 -5.69
C SER A 78 13.26 12.37 -7.17
N GLY A 79 13.58 11.43 -8.06
CA GLY A 79 13.28 11.52 -9.49
C GLY A 79 11.78 11.46 -9.81
N SER A 80 10.96 10.96 -8.90
CA SER A 80 9.51 10.83 -9.08
C SER A 80 8.69 12.02 -8.57
N LEU A 81 9.31 12.99 -7.88
CA LEU A 81 8.59 14.09 -7.19
C LEU A 81 7.71 14.94 -8.12
N ASP A 82 8.11 15.12 -9.37
CA ASP A 82 7.38 15.93 -10.36
C ASP A 82 6.44 15.11 -11.25
N ILE A 83 6.45 13.77 -11.11
CA ILE A 83 5.56 12.90 -11.84
C ILE A 83 4.19 12.97 -11.18
N ARG A 84 3.14 13.10 -11.99
CA ARG A 84 1.75 13.13 -11.54
C ARG A 84 1.00 11.96 -12.15
N PHE A 85 0.04 11.45 -11.39
CA PHE A 85 -0.85 10.37 -11.79
C PHE A 85 -2.31 10.85 -11.80
N PRO A 86 -2.73 11.69 -12.76
CA PRO A 86 -4.14 12.04 -12.92
C PRO A 86 -5.01 10.79 -13.05
N ALA A 87 -6.30 10.90 -12.73
CA ALA A 87 -7.24 9.80 -12.91
C ALA A 87 -7.17 9.23 -14.34
N GLY A 88 -6.98 7.91 -14.45
CA GLY A 88 -6.84 7.19 -15.72
C GLY A 88 -5.46 7.27 -16.38
N THR A 89 -4.48 7.95 -15.77
CA THR A 89 -3.12 8.09 -16.33
C THR A 89 -2.07 7.49 -15.40
N GLY A 90 -1.20 6.68 -15.99
CA GLY A 90 -0.21 5.90 -15.22
C GLY A 90 -0.87 4.82 -14.38
N ILE A 91 -0.06 3.90 -13.85
CA ILE A 91 -0.58 2.78 -13.07
C ILE A 91 -1.42 3.22 -11.84
N PRO A 92 -0.98 4.18 -10.99
CA PRO A 92 -1.80 4.65 -9.87
C PRO A 92 -3.11 5.31 -10.32
N GLY A 93 -3.07 6.16 -11.35
CA GLY A 93 -4.25 6.83 -11.88
C GLY A 93 -5.26 5.85 -12.51
N LEU A 94 -4.77 4.82 -13.21
CA LEU A 94 -5.59 3.73 -13.75
C LEU A 94 -6.22 2.88 -12.64
N ALA A 95 -5.45 2.51 -11.61
CA ALA A 95 -5.95 1.77 -10.45
C ALA A 95 -7.08 2.52 -9.73
N HIS A 96 -6.84 3.81 -9.47
CA HIS A 96 -7.83 4.69 -8.87
C HIS A 96 -9.10 4.83 -9.73
N ALA A 97 -8.96 5.21 -11.00
CA ALA A 97 -10.11 5.47 -11.87
C ALA A 97 -10.95 4.21 -12.17
N SER A 98 -10.31 3.05 -12.27
CA SER A 98 -11.00 1.78 -12.57
C SER A 98 -11.46 1.03 -11.32
N GLN A 99 -10.99 1.43 -10.13
CA GLN A 99 -11.15 0.69 -8.87
C GLN A 99 -10.73 -0.79 -9.00
N ARG A 100 -9.61 -1.03 -9.70
CA ARG A 100 -9.05 -2.38 -9.88
C ARG A 100 -7.58 -2.41 -9.51
N ALA A 101 -7.16 -3.55 -8.99
CA ALA A 101 -5.75 -3.83 -8.78
C ALA A 101 -5.06 -4.14 -10.12
N PHE A 102 -3.81 -3.71 -10.25
CA PHE A 102 -2.92 -4.01 -11.35
C PHE A 102 -1.72 -4.80 -10.81
N LEU A 103 -1.50 -5.99 -11.37
CA LEU A 103 -0.31 -6.80 -11.13
C LEU A 103 0.53 -6.75 -12.41
N ILE A 104 1.72 -6.19 -12.30
CA ILE A 104 2.67 -6.01 -13.39
C ILE A 104 3.92 -6.82 -13.06
N PRO A 105 4.06 -8.02 -13.65
CA PRO A 105 5.21 -8.89 -13.39
C PRO A 105 6.53 -8.31 -13.90
N ASP A 106 6.48 -7.52 -14.98
CA ASP A 106 7.64 -6.89 -15.60
C ASP A 106 7.32 -5.44 -16.00
N ILE A 107 7.83 -4.49 -15.24
CA ILE A 107 7.61 -3.06 -15.46
C ILE A 107 8.27 -2.54 -16.73
N GLU A 108 9.31 -3.20 -17.25
CA GLU A 108 9.97 -2.78 -18.49
C GLU A 108 9.07 -3.01 -19.72
N SER A 109 8.13 -3.96 -19.61
CA SER A 109 7.15 -4.26 -20.66
C SER A 109 5.85 -3.44 -20.58
N GLU A 110 5.64 -2.70 -19.49
CA GLU A 110 4.37 -2.03 -19.21
C GLU A 110 4.34 -0.58 -19.73
N GLU A 111 3.66 -0.35 -20.85
CA GLU A 111 3.57 0.94 -21.53
C GLU A 111 2.99 2.07 -20.64
N HIS A 112 2.11 1.75 -19.70
CA HIS A 112 1.52 2.74 -18.80
C HIS A 112 2.39 3.04 -17.57
N TYR A 113 3.55 2.40 -17.42
CA TYR A 113 4.42 2.65 -16.28
C TYR A 113 5.36 3.85 -16.53
N GLN A 114 4.88 5.06 -16.18
CA GLN A 114 5.60 6.32 -16.42
C GLN A 114 7.00 6.42 -15.78
N ARG A 115 7.29 5.57 -14.78
CA ARG A 115 8.55 5.58 -14.00
C ARG A 115 9.55 4.51 -14.44
N GLN A 116 9.36 3.89 -15.61
CA GLN A 116 10.21 2.80 -16.13
C GLN A 116 11.71 3.01 -15.94
N ILE A 117 12.25 4.15 -16.40
CA ILE A 117 13.69 4.43 -16.36
C ILE A 117 14.20 4.52 -14.91
N LEU A 118 13.49 5.26 -14.05
CA LEU A 118 13.85 5.42 -12.65
C LEU A 118 13.79 4.08 -11.90
N ALA A 119 12.73 3.30 -12.14
CA ALA A 119 12.55 2.01 -11.49
C ALA A 119 13.63 1.01 -11.88
N LYS A 120 14.02 0.99 -13.17
CA LYS A 120 15.13 0.19 -13.67
C LYS A 120 16.45 0.56 -13.01
N GLN A 121 16.74 1.86 -12.87
CA GLN A 121 17.94 2.34 -12.19
C GLN A 121 17.98 1.94 -10.70
N ALA A 122 16.82 1.94 -10.04
CA ALA A 122 16.65 1.50 -8.66
C ALA A 122 16.54 -0.04 -8.50
N GLY A 123 16.57 -0.79 -9.60
CA GLY A 123 16.50 -2.26 -9.57
C GLY A 123 15.12 -2.85 -9.32
N TYR A 124 14.04 -2.08 -9.41
CA TYR A 124 12.68 -2.60 -9.33
C TYR A 124 12.30 -3.31 -10.63
N HIS A 125 11.60 -4.45 -10.52
CA HIS A 125 11.22 -5.27 -11.67
C HIS A 125 9.71 -5.49 -11.82
N SER A 126 8.98 -5.57 -10.71
CA SER A 126 7.54 -5.84 -10.71
C SER A 126 6.80 -4.84 -9.83
N LEU A 127 5.49 -4.71 -10.04
CA LEU A 127 4.62 -3.80 -9.29
C LEU A 127 3.27 -4.45 -9.03
N ILE A 128 2.77 -4.28 -7.80
CA ILE A 128 1.35 -4.45 -7.48
C ILE A 128 0.83 -3.08 -7.06
N CYS A 129 -0.20 -2.59 -7.76
CA CYS A 129 -0.89 -1.35 -7.42
C CYS A 129 -2.34 -1.68 -7.11
N ILE A 130 -2.83 -1.25 -5.94
CA ILE A 130 -4.17 -1.55 -5.44
C ILE A 130 -4.84 -0.24 -5.06
N PRO A 131 -6.08 0.03 -5.49
CA PRO A 131 -6.82 1.19 -5.03
C PRO A 131 -7.15 1.06 -3.54
N LEU A 132 -6.96 2.13 -2.79
CA LEU A 132 -7.29 2.23 -1.38
C LEU A 132 -8.71 2.77 -1.23
N SER A 133 -9.65 1.90 -0.84
CA SER A 133 -11.02 2.31 -0.56
C SER A 133 -11.27 2.39 0.95
N GLY A 134 -11.93 3.47 1.37
CA GLY A 134 -12.59 3.58 2.66
C GLY A 134 -14.00 3.00 2.62
N MET A 135 -14.75 3.21 3.70
CA MET A 135 -16.10 2.65 3.84
C MET A 135 -17.09 3.28 2.86
N ASP A 136 -16.99 4.59 2.65
CA ASP A 136 -17.93 5.37 1.82
C ASP A 136 -17.26 6.05 0.62
N SER A 137 -15.93 5.93 0.48
CA SER A 137 -15.18 6.68 -0.52
C SER A 137 -13.92 5.96 -1.00
N LEU A 138 -13.50 6.29 -2.22
CA LEU A 138 -12.17 5.95 -2.70
C LEU A 138 -11.17 6.96 -2.12
N LEU A 139 -10.14 6.47 -1.44
CA LEU A 139 -9.17 7.28 -0.72
C LEU A 139 -7.89 7.52 -1.52
N GLY A 140 -7.52 6.61 -2.43
CA GLY A 140 -6.26 6.65 -3.19
C GLY A 140 -6.06 5.47 -4.12
#